data_AF-A0A380FDC9-F1
#
_entry.id   AF-A0A380FDC9-F1
#
_cell.length_a   1.000
_cell.length_b   1.000
_cell.length_c   1.000
_cell.angle_alpha   90.00
_cell.angle_beta   90.00
_cell.angle_gamma   90.00
#
_symmetry.space_group_name_H-M   'P 1'
#
loop_
_entity.id
_entity.type
_entity.pdbx_description
1 polymer ?
#
loop_
_entity_poly.entity_id
_entity_poly.type
_entity_poly.pdbx_seq_one_letter_code
_entity_poly.pdbx_strand_id
1 'polypeptide(L)' 'MSRGISEEEATEMIVMGFIEPFTKELPMEYAVEMNRLIKFEMEGSIG' A
#
# COMPACT_ATOMS: atom_id res chain seq x y z
N MET A 1 -13.80 -7.32 -11.95
CA MET A 1 -14.18 -6.56 -10.73
C MET A 1 -15.52 -7.03 -10.20
N SER A 2 -15.51 -8.00 -9.28
CA SER A 2 -16.72 -8.62 -8.71
C SER A 2 -17.38 -7.76 -7.62
N ARG A 3 -16.65 -6.79 -7.07
CA ARG A 3 -17.08 -5.89 -6.00
C ARG A 3 -17.12 -4.41 -6.40
N GLY A 4 -16.93 -4.09 -7.68
CA GLY A 4 -16.95 -2.72 -8.18
C GLY A 4 -15.69 -1.88 -7.93
N ILE A 5 -14.65 -2.45 -7.29
CA ILE A 5 -13.33 -1.82 -7.09
C ILE A 5 -12.40 -2.09 -8.27
N SER A 6 -11.62 -1.09 -8.66
CA SER A 6 -10.63 -1.21 -9.74
C SER A 6 -9.58 -2.27 -9.42
N GLU A 7 -8.89 -2.77 -10.44
CA GLU A 7 -7.77 -3.70 -10.22
C GLU A 7 -6.64 -3.01 -9.42
N GLU A 8 -6.41 -1.73 -9.68
CA GLU A 8 -5.47 -0.88 -8.94
C GLU A 8 -5.89 -0.72 -7.48
N GLU A 9 -7.14 -0.34 -7.22
CA GLU A 9 -7.68 -0.21 -5.86
C GLU A 9 -7.65 -1.55 -5.10
N ALA A 10 -7.98 -2.65 -5.77
CA ALA A 10 -7.91 -3.98 -5.18
C ALA A 10 -6.48 -4.36 -4.81
N THR A 11 -5.52 -4.04 -5.68
CA THR A 11 -4.09 -4.30 -5.44
C THR A 11 -3.57 -3.45 -4.28
N GLU A 12 -3.94 -2.16 -4.23
CA GLU A 12 -3.62 -1.27 -3.11
C GLU A 12 -4.11 -1.83 -1.79
N MET A 13 -5.38 -2.25 -1.73
CA MET A 13 -5.96 -2.82 -0.52
C MET A 13 -5.21 -4.07 -0.05
N ILE A 14 -4.80 -4.95 -0.97
CA ILE A 14 -4.04 -6.16 -0.63
C ILE A 14 -2.67 -5.80 -0.05
N VAL A 15 -1.94 -4.91 -0.72
CA VAL A 15 -0.59 -4.48 -0.30
C VAL A 15 -0.65 -3.77 1.05
N MET A 16 -1.60 -2.84 1.22
CA MET A 16 -1.80 -2.14 2.49
C MET A 16 -2.14 -3.09 3.63
N GLY A 17 -3.05 -4.04 3.41
CA GLY A 17 -3.42 -5.04 4.42
C GLY A 17 -2.27 -5.98 4.80
N PHE A 18 -1.41 -6.33 3.84
CA PHE A 18 -0.20 -7.13 4.10
C PHE A 18 0.83 -6.37 4.94
N ILE A 19 0.97 -5.07 4.71
CA ILE A 19 2.01 -4.23 5.30
C ILE A 19 1.60 -3.65 6.67
N GLU A 20 0.31 -3.46 6.93
CA GLU A 20 -0.24 -2.91 8.18
C GLU A 20 0.43 -3.41 9.48
N PRO A 21 0.64 -4.72 9.71
CA PRO A 21 1.29 -5.19 10.93
C PRO A 21 2.74 -4.70 11.07
N PHE A 22 3.48 -4.55 9.97
CA PHE A 22 4.85 -4.04 10.00
C PHE A 22 4.88 -2.55 10.32
N THR A 23 3.99 -1.77 9.70
CA THR A 23 3.89 -0.33 9.93
C THR A 23 3.56 0.02 11.38
N LYS A 24 2.81 -0.84 12.07
CA LYS A 24 2.46 -0.68 13.50
C LYS A 24 3.64 -0.91 14.45
N GLU A 25 4.62 -1.71 14.05
CA GLU A 25 5.83 -1.99 14.83
C GLU A 25 6.95 -0.97 14.57
N LEU A 26 6.79 -0.13 13.54
CA LEU A 26 7.78 0.88 13.19
C LEU A 26 7.57 2.17 13.99
N PRO A 27 8.66 2.88 14.35
CA PRO A 27 8.56 4.25 14.82
C PRO A 27 7.81 5.12 13.82
N MET A 28 7.03 6.09 14.33
CA MET A 28 6.13 6.94 13.54
C MET A 28 6.82 7.59 12.32
N GLU A 29 8.07 8.02 12.47
CA GLU A 29 8.84 8.66 11.40
C GLU A 29 9.09 7.71 10.21
N TYR A 30 9.39 6.44 10.50
CA TYR A 30 9.60 5.42 9.47
C TYR A 30 8.28 4.93 8.86
N ALA A 31 7.22 4.84 9.65
CA ALA A 31 5.89 4.47 9.16
C ALA A 31 5.38 5.47 8.11
N VAL A 32 5.59 6.77 8.33
CA VAL A 32 5.22 7.81 7.37
C VAL A 32 6.03 7.70 6.08
N GLU A 33 7.34 7.48 6.17
CA GLU A 33 8.20 7.35 4.98
C GLU A 33 7.88 6.08 4.18
N MET A 34 7.66 4.97 4.86
CA MET A 34 7.28 3.70 4.25
C MET A 34 5.97 3.79 3.46
N ASN A 35 4.96 4.48 4.00
CA ASN A 35 3.71 4.73 3.26
C ASN A 35 3.92 5.55 1.98
N ARG A 36 4.88 6.48 1.96
CA ARG A 36 5.21 7.24 0.73
C ARG A 36 5.91 6.36 -0.30
N LEU A 37 6.87 5.54 0.14
CA LEU A 37 7.59 4.63 -0.74
C LEU A 37 6.64 3.64 -1.42
N ILE A 38 5.70 3.06 -0.67
CA ILE A 38 4.73 2.11 -1.25
C ILE A 38 3.86 2.78 -2.30
N LYS A 39 3.35 4.00 -2.03
CA LYS A 39 2.57 4.74 -3.02
C LYS A 39 3.35 5.04 -4.29
N PHE A 40 4.63 5.44 -4.14
CA PHE A 40 5.51 5.70 -5.28
C PHE A 40 5.77 4.45 -6.12
N GLU A 41 6.05 3.31 -5.49
CA GLU A 41 6.23 2.03 -6.19
C GLU A 41 4.94 1.56 -6.88
N MET A 42 3.79 1.83 -6.28
CA MET A 42 2.50 1.49 -6.87
C MET A 42 2.20 2.29 -8.14
N GLU A 43 2.45 3.61 -8.12
CA GLU A 43 2.36 4.47 -9.31
C GLU A 43 3.32 4.01 -10.43
N GLY A 44 4.48 3.44 -10.08
CA GLY A 44 5.50 2.95 -11.02
C GLY A 44 5.32 1.52 -11.53
N SER A 45 4.48 0.69 -10.89
CA SER A 45 4.32 -0.74 -11.22
C SER A 45 3.16 -1.04 -12.17
N ILE A 46 2.25 -0.09 -12.38
CA ILE A 46 1.16 -0.22 -13.35
C ILE A 46 1.65 0.35 -14.69
N GLY A 47 2.17 -0.56 -15.53
CA GLY A 47 2.46 -0.32 -16.95
C GLY A 47 1.30 -0.73 -17.84
#